data_AF-A0A809YL90-F1
#
_entry.id   AF-A0A809YL90-F1
#
_cell.length_a   1.000
_cell.length_b   1.000
_cell.length_c   1.000
_cell.angle_alpha   90.00
_cell.angle_beta   90.00
_cell.angle_gamma   90.00
#
_symmetry.space_group_name_H-M   'P 1'
#
loop_
_entity.id
_entity.type
_entity.pdbx_description
1 polymer ?
#
loop_
_entity_poly.entity_id
_entity_poly.type
_entity_poly.pdbx_seq_one_letter_code
_entity_poly.pdbx_strand_id
1 'polypeptide(L)'
;MMKRAAAQGLSFRSDVDQFSPKIRSPVIDSYGSFLGGFYRYLQREYQRPIGADPIDSSTAVESSINETIDSSVLERWQSDETYRPQNLAQWAERKKADLARLSGSLRADDLSPVPSD
;
A
#
# COMPACT_ATOMS: atom_id res chain seq x y z
N MET A 1 6.23 5.81 18.81
CA MET A 1 5.00 6.57 19.17
C MET A 1 4.67 6.55 20.67
N MET A 2 4.54 5.39 21.33
CA MET A 2 4.09 5.28 22.74
C MET A 2 4.93 6.07 23.75
N LYS A 3 6.27 6.08 23.62
CA LYS A 3 7.18 6.79 24.53
C LYS A 3 6.98 8.31 24.54
N ARG A 4 6.62 8.92 23.41
CA ARG A 4 6.35 10.37 23.32
C ARG A 4 5.02 10.73 23.99
N ALA A 5 4.00 9.91 23.83
CA ALA A 5 2.70 10.12 24.48
C ALA A 5 2.77 9.89 26.00
N ALA A 6 3.51 8.87 26.44
CA ALA A 6 3.77 8.64 27.86
C ALA A 6 4.53 9.81 28.50
N ALA A 7 5.51 10.40 27.79
CA ALA A 7 6.22 11.60 28.23
C ALA A 7 5.34 12.85 28.34
N GLN A 8 4.13 12.83 27.79
CA GLN A 8 3.13 13.90 27.87
C GLN A 8 2.01 13.57 28.90
N GLY A 9 2.22 12.60 29.78
CA GLY A 9 1.32 12.29 30.90
C GLY A 9 0.18 11.33 30.58
N LEU A 10 0.14 10.72 29.39
CA LEU A 10 -0.82 9.65 29.10
C LEU A 10 -0.41 8.34 29.78
N SER A 11 -1.34 7.77 30.54
CA SER A 11 -1.21 6.43 31.13
C SER A 11 -1.92 5.42 30.22
N PHE A 12 -1.23 4.35 29.84
CA PHE A 12 -1.81 3.27 29.02
C PHE A 12 -2.32 2.14 29.90
N ARG A 13 -3.53 1.64 29.59
CA ARG A 13 -4.22 0.61 30.39
C ARG A 13 -3.65 -0.81 30.20
N SER A 14 -3.01 -1.06 29.07
CA SER A 14 -2.41 -2.35 28.70
C SER A 14 -1.27 -2.13 27.73
N ASP A 15 -0.26 -2.98 27.81
CA ASP A 15 0.75 -3.09 26.76
C ASP A 15 0.05 -3.75 25.55
N VAL A 16 -0.17 -2.98 24.49
CA VAL A 16 -0.70 -3.53 23.25
C VAL A 16 0.49 -4.09 22.51
N ASP A 17 0.62 -5.42 22.53
CA ASP A 17 1.65 -6.12 21.76
C ASP A 17 1.48 -5.72 20.29
N GLN A 18 2.43 -4.91 19.83
CA GLN A 18 2.33 -4.24 18.54
C GLN A 18 2.52 -5.31 17.46
N PHE A 19 1.45 -5.58 16.72
CA PHE A 19 1.43 -6.35 15.47
C PHE A 19 2.37 -7.55 15.45
N SER A 20 1.90 -8.71 15.92
CA SER A 20 2.55 -9.96 15.55
C SER A 20 2.48 -10.10 14.02
N PRO A 21 3.61 -10.22 13.29
CA PRO A 21 3.63 -10.35 11.82
C PRO A 21 2.91 -11.63 11.33
N LYS A 22 2.51 -12.51 12.26
CA LYS A 22 1.80 -13.75 12.00
C LYS A 22 0.30 -13.58 11.75
N ILE A 23 -0.31 -12.47 12.17
CA ILE A 23 -1.75 -12.25 11.96
C ILE A 23 -1.95 -11.55 10.62
N ARG A 24 -1.86 -12.32 9.53
CA ARG A 24 -2.23 -11.83 8.20
C ARG A 24 -3.68 -12.22 7.92
N SER A 25 -4.51 -11.21 7.68
CA SER A 25 -5.88 -11.46 7.20
C SER A 25 -5.83 -12.08 5.80
N PRO A 26 -6.74 -13.00 5.46
CA PRO A 26 -6.83 -13.50 4.09
C PRO A 26 -7.06 -12.36 3.10
N VAL A 27 -6.66 -12.55 1.85
CA VAL A 27 -7.06 -11.65 0.76
C VAL A 27 -8.57 -11.84 0.53
N ILE A 28 -9.34 -10.77 0.66
CA ILE A 28 -10.81 -10.80 0.52
C ILE A 28 -11.21 -9.87 -0.62
N ASP A 29 -12.03 -10.37 -1.55
CA ASP A 29 -12.68 -9.57 -2.58
C ASP A 29 -13.91 -8.85 -2.00
N SER A 30 -13.67 -7.72 -1.35
CA SER A 30 -14.73 -6.86 -0.81
C SER A 30 -15.55 -6.19 -1.93
N TYR A 31 -14.92 -5.89 -3.06
CA TYR A 31 -15.58 -5.27 -4.21
C TYR A 31 -16.61 -6.20 -4.84
N GLY A 32 -16.24 -7.45 -5.11
CA GLY A 32 -17.11 -8.45 -5.72
C GLY A 32 -18.19 -9.00 -4.78
N SER A 33 -18.00 -8.90 -3.46
CA SER A 33 -19.02 -9.29 -2.48
C SER A 33 -20.03 -8.19 -2.15
N PHE A 34 -19.69 -6.92 -2.39
CA PHE A 34 -20.57 -5.79 -2.13
C PHE A 34 -21.86 -5.85 -2.96
N LEU A 35 -23.01 -5.59 -2.32
CA LEU A 35 -24.36 -5.71 -2.92
C LEU A 35 -24.60 -7.03 -3.66
N GLY A 36 -24.07 -8.14 -3.13
CA GLY A 36 -24.19 -9.47 -3.76
C GLY A 36 -23.47 -9.57 -5.11
N GLY A 37 -22.54 -8.65 -5.39
CA GLY A 37 -21.75 -8.62 -6.62
C GLY A 37 -22.47 -8.06 -7.84
N PHE A 38 -23.71 -7.59 -7.74
CA PHE A 38 -24.42 -7.03 -8.90
C PHE A 38 -23.81 -5.72 -9.40
N TYR A 39 -23.24 -4.91 -8.50
CA TYR A 39 -22.65 -3.63 -8.86
C TYR A 39 -21.45 -3.76 -9.82
N ARG A 40 -20.74 -4.90 -9.79
CA ARG A 40 -19.59 -5.17 -10.67
C ARG A 40 -19.94 -5.23 -12.17
N TYR A 41 -21.22 -5.44 -12.50
CA TYR A 41 -21.68 -5.45 -13.90
C TYR A 41 -21.86 -4.03 -14.45
N LEU A 42 -22.10 -3.05 -13.58
CA LEU A 42 -22.33 -1.66 -13.95
C LEU A 42 -21.07 -0.81 -13.81
N GLN A 43 -20.21 -1.17 -12.87
CA GLN A 43 -19.04 -0.39 -12.51
C GLN A 43 -17.83 -1.31 -12.41
N ARG A 44 -16.67 -0.80 -12.80
CA ARG A 44 -15.38 -1.47 -12.66
C ARG A 44 -14.69 -0.96 -11.41
N GLU A 45 -13.94 -1.84 -10.76
CA GLU A 45 -13.09 -1.45 -9.65
C GLU A 45 -12.09 -0.39 -10.12
N TYR A 46 -12.00 0.72 -9.40
CA TYR A 46 -11.03 1.76 -9.69
C TYR A 46 -9.68 1.40 -9.05
N GLN A 47 -8.73 1.02 -9.89
CA GLN A 47 -7.37 0.71 -9.47
C GLN A 47 -6.49 1.95 -9.59
N ARG A 48 -6.27 2.64 -8.47
CA ARG A 48 -5.43 3.85 -8.45
C ARG A 48 -4.01 3.51 -8.95
N PRO A 49 -3.49 4.25 -9.94
CA PRO A 49 -2.12 4.07 -10.40
C PRO A 49 -1.14 4.54 -9.31
N ILE A 50 -0.20 3.66 -8.95
CA ILE A 50 0.86 3.93 -7.98
C ILE A 50 2.00 4.68 -8.67
N GLY A 51 2.52 5.76 -8.09
CA GLY A 51 3.63 6.55 -8.65
C GLY A 51 3.31 7.09 -10.04
N ALA A 52 2.08 7.59 -10.22
CA ALA A 52 1.61 8.16 -11.49
C ALA A 52 2.44 9.39 -11.87
N ASP A 53 2.74 9.52 -13.16
CA ASP A 53 3.42 10.70 -13.68
C ASP A 53 2.55 11.95 -13.51
N PRO A 54 3.14 13.14 -13.31
CA PRO A 54 2.39 14.38 -13.21
C PRO A 54 1.50 14.60 -14.43
N ILE A 55 0.23 14.91 -14.19
CA ILE A 55 -0.74 15.23 -15.24
C ILE A 55 -0.81 16.74 -15.33
N ASP A 56 -0.29 17.29 -16.42
CA ASP A 56 -0.41 18.70 -16.74
C ASP A 56 -1.77 18.96 -17.39
N SER A 57 -2.70 19.49 -16.61
CA SER A 57 -3.91 20.09 -17.18
C SER A 57 -3.62 21.56 -17.50
N SER A 58 -4.26 22.11 -18.54
CA SER A 58 -4.10 23.51 -18.94
C SER A 58 -4.29 24.55 -17.83
N THR A 59 -4.81 24.15 -16.67
CA THR A 59 -5.07 24.99 -15.49
C THR A 59 -4.21 24.61 -14.27
N ALA A 60 -3.71 23.37 -14.19
CA ALA A 60 -2.96 22.87 -13.03
C ALA A 60 -2.17 21.58 -13.34
N VAL A 61 -1.02 21.40 -12.69
CA VAL A 61 -0.28 20.14 -12.68
C VAL A 61 -0.69 19.33 -11.45
N GLU A 62 -1.24 18.14 -11.65
CA GLU A 62 -1.58 17.20 -10.58
C GLU A 62 -0.50 16.12 -10.47
N SER A 63 0.07 15.92 -9.29
CA SER A 63 1.08 14.89 -9.04
C SER A 63 0.85 14.17 -7.72
N SER A 64 1.29 12.91 -7.64
CA SER A 64 1.33 12.19 -6.36
C SER A 64 2.60 12.57 -5.60
N ILE A 65 2.45 13.10 -4.39
CA ILE A 65 3.55 13.58 -3.55
C ILE A 65 3.74 12.61 -2.38
N ASN A 66 5.00 12.24 -2.08
CA ASN A 66 5.37 11.37 -0.97
C ASN A 66 4.62 10.01 -0.94
N GLU A 67 4.27 9.47 -2.11
CA GLU A 67 3.67 8.14 -2.19
C GLU A 67 4.75 7.07 -1.97
N THR A 68 4.50 6.16 -1.04
CA THR A 68 5.41 5.09 -0.66
C THR A 68 4.73 3.73 -0.76
N ILE A 69 5.52 2.71 -1.10
CA ILE A 69 5.14 1.31 -1.00
C ILE A 69 5.79 0.77 0.27
N ASP A 70 4.97 0.37 1.22
CA ASP A 70 5.44 -0.18 2.49
C ASP A 70 6.06 -1.58 2.31
N SER A 71 7.07 -1.91 3.12
CA SER A 71 7.73 -3.22 3.05
C SER A 71 6.74 -4.38 3.21
N SER A 72 5.70 -4.22 4.03
CA SER A 72 4.68 -5.25 4.24
C SER A 72 3.89 -5.58 2.98
N VAL A 73 3.74 -4.63 2.06
CA VAL A 73 3.07 -4.85 0.76
C VAL A 73 3.92 -5.77 -0.11
N LEU A 74 5.22 -5.51 -0.18
CA LEU A 74 6.18 -6.33 -0.93
C LEU A 74 6.33 -7.72 -0.32
N GLU A 75 6.48 -7.79 1.00
CA GLU A 75 6.55 -9.05 1.75
C GLU A 75 5.30 -9.89 1.51
N ARG A 76 4.11 -9.29 1.57
CA ARG A 76 2.85 -10.00 1.34
C ARG A 76 2.76 -10.50 -0.10
N TRP A 77 3.16 -9.69 -1.09
CA TRP A 77 3.22 -10.13 -2.48
C TRP A 77 4.17 -11.32 -2.65
N GLN A 78 5.35 -11.29 -2.03
CA GLN A 78 6.34 -12.37 -2.15
C GLN A 78 5.91 -13.68 -1.48
N SER A 79 5.09 -13.61 -0.43
CA SER A 79 4.76 -14.78 0.41
C SER A 79 3.34 -15.33 0.24
N ASP A 80 2.44 -14.57 -0.38
CA ASP A 80 1.06 -14.97 -0.63
C ASP A 80 0.76 -14.84 -2.13
N GLU A 81 0.64 -15.98 -2.82
CA GLU A 81 0.33 -16.04 -4.25
C GLU A 81 -1.04 -15.47 -4.61
N THR A 82 -1.96 -15.37 -3.65
CA THR A 82 -3.29 -14.79 -3.86
C THR A 82 -3.28 -13.26 -3.76
N TYR A 83 -2.24 -12.66 -3.17
CA TYR A 83 -2.07 -11.22 -3.10
C TYR A 83 -1.32 -10.69 -4.33
N ARG A 84 -2.04 -10.52 -5.44
CA ARG A 84 -1.51 -10.02 -6.72
C ARG A 84 -2.28 -8.78 -7.21
N PRO A 85 -2.23 -7.66 -6.47
CA PRO A 85 -2.92 -6.44 -6.89
C PRO A 85 -2.41 -5.95 -8.26
N GLN A 86 -3.34 -5.71 -9.18
CA GLN A 86 -3.02 -5.40 -10.57
C GLN A 86 -2.31 -4.05 -10.72
N ASN A 87 -2.67 -3.03 -9.92
CA ASN A 87 -1.98 -1.73 -9.93
C ASN A 87 -0.52 -1.80 -9.48
N LEU A 88 -0.18 -2.75 -8.58
CA LEU A 88 1.21 -3.01 -8.18
C LEU A 88 2.01 -3.67 -9.31
N ALA A 89 1.41 -4.62 -10.03
CA ALA A 89 2.04 -5.23 -11.21
C ALA A 89 2.28 -4.19 -12.32
N GLN A 90 1.29 -3.34 -12.61
CA GLN A 90 1.43 -2.25 -13.57
C GLN A 90 2.49 -1.23 -13.14
N TRP A 91 2.59 -0.92 -11.85
CA TRP A 91 3.65 -0.06 -11.33
C TRP A 91 5.03 -0.66 -11.54
N ALA A 92 5.21 -1.95 -11.22
CA ALA A 92 6.47 -2.66 -11.41
C ALA A 92 6.88 -2.68 -12.89
N GLU A 93 5.93 -2.89 -13.80
CA GLU A 93 6.15 -2.79 -15.24
C GLU A 93 6.61 -1.39 -15.66
N ARG A 94 5.88 -0.33 -15.26
CA ARG A 94 6.25 1.06 -15.58
C ARG A 94 7.63 1.44 -15.07
N LYS A 95 7.97 1.02 -13.85
CA LYS A 95 9.26 1.34 -13.21
C LYS A 95 10.37 0.33 -13.54
N LYS A 96 10.09 -0.69 -14.38
CA LYS A 96 11.01 -1.79 -14.70
C LYS A 96 11.59 -2.46 -13.45
N ALA A 97 10.77 -2.61 -12.42
CA ALA A 97 11.15 -3.14 -11.13
C ALA A 97 10.80 -4.63 -11.00
N ASP A 98 11.67 -5.39 -10.34
CA ASP A 98 11.44 -6.81 -10.04
C ASP A 98 10.89 -6.95 -8.61
N LEU A 99 9.57 -7.13 -8.47
CA LEU A 99 8.88 -7.28 -7.19
C LEU A 99 9.44 -8.43 -6.33
N ALA A 100 10.05 -9.46 -6.94
CA ALA A 100 10.65 -10.57 -6.22
C ALA A 100 12.00 -10.21 -5.57
N ARG A 101 12.62 -9.10 -5.98
CA ARG A 101 13.93 -8.64 -5.49
C ARG A 101 13.86 -7.39 -4.63
N LEU A 102 12.75 -6.66 -4.68
CA LEU A 102 12.54 -5.47 -3.87
C LEU A 102 12.36 -5.84 -2.39
N SER A 103 12.94 -5.03 -1.50
CA SER A 103 12.79 -5.15 -0.06
C SER A 103 12.83 -3.78 0.61
N GLY A 104 12.27 -3.69 1.82
CA GLY A 104 12.10 -2.43 2.53
C GLY A 104 10.99 -1.55 1.97
N SER A 105 10.72 -0.44 2.65
CA SER A 105 9.76 0.56 2.16
C SER A 105 10.42 1.45 1.11
N LEU A 106 9.74 1.67 0.00
CA LEU A 106 10.28 2.37 -1.18
C LEU A 106 9.38 3.55 -1.56
N ARG A 107 9.96 4.60 -2.13
CA ARG A 107 9.15 5.61 -2.81
C ARG A 107 8.61 5.08 -4.13
N ALA A 108 7.36 5.43 -4.43
CA ALA A 108 6.66 4.94 -5.61
C ALA A 108 7.13 5.60 -6.91
N ASP A 109 7.71 6.79 -6.83
CA ASP A 109 8.18 7.59 -7.97
C ASP A 109 9.55 7.10 -8.49
N ASP A 110 10.51 6.88 -7.61
CA ASP A 110 11.92 6.65 -7.97
C ASP A 110 12.56 5.36 -7.41
N LEU A 111 11.79 4.53 -6.69
CA LEU A 111 12.28 3.31 -6.00
C LEU A 111 13.32 3.59 -4.91
N SER A 112 13.52 4.84 -4.49
CA SER A 112 14.46 5.15 -3.41
C SER A 112 13.96 4.58 -2.08
N PRO A 113 14.87 4.07 -1.23
CA PRO A 113 14.49 3.54 0.07
C PRO A 113 13.97 4.65 0.99
N VAL A 114 12.90 4.36 1.72
CA VAL A 114 12.36 5.23 2.77
C VAL A 114 13.06 4.88 4.08
N PRO A 115 13.64 5.84 4.82
CA PRO A 115 14.27 5.57 6.10
C PRO A 115 13.27 4.94 7.07
N SER A 116 13.69 3.86 7.74
CA SER A 116 12.98 3.26 8.86
C SER A 116 13.30 4.05 10.14
N ASP A 117 12.28 4.70 10.72
CA ASP A 117 12.34 5.44 12.00
C ASP A 117 12.48 4.54 13.25
#